data_AF-A0A1F5A592-F1
#
_entry.id   AF-A0A1F5A592-F1
#
_cell.length_a   1.000
_cell.length_b   1.000
_cell.length_c   1.000
_cell.angle_alpha   90.00
_cell.angle_beta   90.00
_cell.angle_gamma   90.00
#
_symmetry.space_group_name_H-M   'P 1'
#
loop_
_entity.id
_entity.type
_entity.pdbx_description
1 polymer ?
#
loop_
_entity_poly.entity_id
_entity_poly.type
_entity_poly.pdbx_seq_one_letter_code
_entity_poly.pdbx_strand_id
1 'polypeptide(L)'
;MLATLALLAPSVVVAAEVRFTAPTWDAPRYEIRLPFEVAATPLSLKGVLLDGAPFGPFRVFRAGKPADVSQPLEKGAYEIVLDHAWASKKRYAFTVLCHGTDPAKIDKRAFDALSPAAGGVPLGCAEGFHRVFKVVESAGIRRTDEVVELIVTASRAALPAPEFLVFDGENPIPYAESPLPFQVIAFEGSDPVQSVAGSNPPSVTAKLACPLSIDPNGRKLLLVLKPKSWAQPLETIKGISLAGEGLGKTLTTPHLVLGFHPKSGQILTIDAPAAGIKLWNKAGVIHWNPDVFVPGVAWDHSFDWNPPASFEDKPGPFVYINARKGPMPRIRDVSLEVRYRVDAFHPWFISETMMTFAEDVGAIAVRNDEMVLYKELFDSYMYRTADGEVVTGPLAELPEMPFGLAHIAPPDLAWVGLVNTKEKFGFFSVRLAAAASNLGLGGDFALKAGTYFYAPSDGDYVYWVRPLIYTWAEYATNNLLSFVPEGSFFYEKNAYVVLRLDEGTPRELDRLARMLREPLRVF
;
A
#
# COMPACT_ATOMS: atom_id res chain seq x y z
N MET A 1 45.18 -51.75 -33.51
CA MET A 1 44.31 -52.89 -33.85
C MET A 1 43.91 -53.58 -32.56
N LEU A 2 42.83 -53.12 -31.91
CA LEU A 2 41.91 -53.92 -31.08
C LEU A 2 40.78 -53.01 -30.60
N ALA A 3 39.58 -53.55 -30.72
CA ALA A 3 38.32 -52.85 -30.78
C ALA A 3 37.68 -52.68 -29.38
N THR A 4 36.97 -51.56 -29.26
CA THR A 4 35.65 -51.35 -28.64
C THR A 4 35.09 -52.45 -27.72
N LEU A 5 34.70 -52.05 -26.49
CA LEU A 5 33.43 -52.47 -25.90
C LEU A 5 32.92 -51.34 -24.98
N ALA A 6 32.08 -50.46 -25.53
CA ALA A 6 31.30 -49.52 -24.74
C ALA A 6 30.04 -50.25 -24.27
N LEU A 7 29.92 -50.48 -22.97
CA LEU A 7 28.65 -50.91 -22.37
C LEU A 7 27.65 -49.76 -22.47
N LEU A 8 26.73 -49.86 -23.42
CA LEU A 8 25.46 -49.15 -23.40
C LEU A 8 24.63 -49.74 -22.25
N ALA A 9 24.63 -49.05 -21.11
CA ALA A 9 23.60 -49.27 -20.10
C ALA A 9 22.25 -48.86 -20.73
N PRO A 10 21.19 -49.70 -20.62
CA PRO A 10 19.87 -49.29 -21.07
C PRO A 10 19.46 -48.07 -20.25
N SER A 11 19.26 -46.95 -20.92
CA SER A 11 18.54 -45.81 -20.37
C SER A 11 17.14 -46.27 -20.02
N VAL A 12 16.93 -46.64 -18.77
CA VAL A 12 15.60 -46.84 -18.18
C VAL A 12 14.93 -45.47 -18.28
N VAL A 13 14.06 -45.31 -19.28
CA VAL A 13 13.10 -44.21 -19.32
C VAL A 13 12.14 -44.50 -18.17
N VAL A 14 12.45 -43.95 -16.99
CA VAL A 14 11.49 -43.88 -15.89
C VAL A 14 10.30 -43.10 -16.45
N ALA A 15 9.13 -43.75 -16.51
CA ALA A 15 7.90 -43.07 -16.88
C ALA A 15 7.80 -41.82 -16.01
N ALA A 16 7.74 -40.65 -16.63
CA ALA A 16 7.64 -39.42 -15.87
C ALA A 16 6.39 -39.50 -14.98
N GLU A 17 6.57 -39.26 -13.68
CA GLU A 17 5.48 -39.28 -12.70
C GLU A 17 4.83 -37.90 -12.59
N VAL A 18 3.56 -37.86 -12.15
CA VAL A 18 2.88 -36.62 -11.82
C VAL A 18 3.62 -35.92 -10.67
N ARG A 19 3.96 -34.64 -10.86
CA ARG A 19 4.70 -33.84 -9.86
C ARG A 19 3.82 -32.83 -9.18
N PHE A 20 3.86 -32.80 -7.86
CA PHE A 20 3.23 -31.79 -7.03
C PHE A 20 4.29 -30.81 -6.53
N THR A 21 4.09 -29.53 -6.79
CA THR A 21 4.99 -28.46 -6.36
C THR A 21 4.24 -27.54 -5.42
N ALA A 22 4.82 -27.29 -4.26
CA ALA A 22 4.35 -26.30 -3.30
C ALA A 22 5.13 -24.98 -3.51
N PRO A 23 4.57 -23.83 -3.09
CA PRO A 23 5.23 -22.56 -3.28
C PRO A 23 6.58 -22.48 -2.57
N THR A 24 7.57 -21.94 -3.25
CA THR A 24 8.88 -21.62 -2.68
C THR A 24 9.24 -20.18 -3.04
N TRP A 25 10.36 -19.69 -2.52
CA TRP A 25 10.86 -18.39 -2.95
C TRP A 25 11.10 -18.33 -4.45
N ASP A 26 11.68 -19.36 -5.07
CA ASP A 26 12.02 -19.32 -6.49
C ASP A 26 10.83 -19.70 -7.39
N ALA A 27 9.88 -20.45 -6.85
CA ALA A 27 8.62 -20.82 -7.52
C ALA A 27 7.41 -20.52 -6.62
N PRO A 28 6.93 -19.26 -6.54
CA PRO A 28 5.87 -18.83 -5.62
C PRO A 28 4.48 -19.22 -6.14
N ARG A 29 4.23 -20.51 -6.35
CA ARG A 29 2.96 -21.03 -6.88
C ARG A 29 2.77 -22.50 -6.57
N TYR A 30 1.53 -22.92 -6.42
CA TYR A 30 1.19 -24.34 -6.42
C TYR A 30 1.07 -24.84 -7.85
N GLU A 31 1.69 -25.97 -8.14
CA GLU A 31 1.56 -26.60 -9.46
C GLU A 31 1.39 -28.11 -9.33
N ILE A 32 0.51 -28.66 -10.17
CA ILE A 32 0.51 -30.08 -10.50
C ILE A 32 0.95 -30.22 -11.95
N ARG A 33 2.00 -31.01 -12.17
CA ARG A 33 2.64 -31.21 -13.48
C ARG A 33 2.38 -32.62 -13.95
N LEU A 34 1.64 -32.75 -15.05
CA LEU A 34 1.31 -34.01 -15.69
C LEU A 34 2.23 -34.21 -16.91
N PRO A 35 2.99 -35.31 -16.97
CA PRO A 35 3.75 -35.64 -18.15
C PRO A 35 2.81 -36.13 -19.27
N PHE A 36 3.03 -35.65 -20.49
CA PHE A 36 2.16 -35.96 -21.63
C PHE A 36 2.98 -36.19 -22.90
N GLU A 37 2.86 -37.38 -23.52
CA GLU A 37 3.65 -37.73 -24.70
C GLU A 37 2.80 -37.89 -25.96
N VAL A 38 3.11 -37.15 -27.01
CA VAL A 38 2.50 -37.34 -28.33
C VAL A 38 3.38 -38.30 -29.13
N ALA A 39 2.89 -39.52 -29.37
CA ALA A 39 3.72 -40.61 -29.90
C ALA A 39 4.01 -40.51 -31.41
N ALA A 40 3.00 -40.26 -32.25
CA ALA A 40 3.17 -40.26 -33.71
C ALA A 40 2.24 -39.28 -34.44
N THR A 41 0.93 -39.36 -34.19
CA THR A 41 -0.05 -38.46 -34.81
C THR A 41 -0.20 -37.19 -33.98
N PRO A 42 -0.26 -36.00 -34.59
CA PRO A 42 -0.57 -34.78 -33.87
C PRO A 42 -1.88 -34.88 -33.09
N LEU A 43 -1.90 -34.30 -31.89
CA LEU A 43 -3.06 -34.34 -30.99
C LEU A 43 -3.47 -32.93 -30.58
N SER A 44 -4.74 -32.58 -30.77
CA SER A 44 -5.27 -31.34 -30.20
C SER A 44 -5.81 -31.62 -28.79
N LEU A 45 -5.39 -30.80 -27.83
CA LEU A 45 -5.90 -30.84 -26.46
C LEU A 45 -7.26 -30.16 -26.38
N LYS A 46 -8.22 -30.79 -25.71
CA LYS A 46 -9.58 -30.24 -25.50
C LYS A 46 -9.83 -29.83 -24.07
N GLY A 47 -9.19 -30.47 -23.11
CA GLY A 47 -9.37 -30.15 -21.71
C GLY A 47 -8.65 -31.11 -20.80
N VAL A 48 -8.67 -30.77 -19.51
CA VAL A 48 -8.24 -31.64 -18.43
C VAL A 48 -9.42 -31.78 -17.48
N LEU A 49 -9.66 -32.98 -16.99
CA LEU A 49 -10.55 -33.23 -15.86
C LEU A 49 -9.70 -33.49 -14.62
N LEU A 50 -10.05 -32.87 -13.50
CA LEU A 50 -9.49 -33.12 -12.18
C LEU A 50 -10.59 -33.72 -11.30
N ASP A 51 -10.36 -34.93 -10.80
CA ASP A 51 -11.35 -35.70 -10.02
C ASP A 51 -12.72 -35.80 -10.73
N GLY A 52 -12.68 -35.91 -12.07
CA GLY A 52 -13.87 -35.99 -12.93
C GLY A 52 -14.53 -34.65 -13.30
N ALA A 53 -14.12 -33.53 -12.68
CA ALA A 53 -14.62 -32.20 -12.99
C ALA A 53 -13.75 -31.48 -14.04
N PRO A 54 -14.33 -30.70 -14.98
CA PRO A 54 -13.54 -29.89 -15.90
C PRO A 54 -12.61 -28.92 -15.16
N PHE A 55 -11.35 -28.88 -15.58
CA PHE A 55 -10.32 -27.99 -15.06
C PHE A 55 -9.92 -26.94 -16.11
N GLY A 56 -9.82 -25.68 -15.71
CA GLY A 56 -9.27 -24.62 -16.55
C GLY A 56 -9.01 -23.33 -15.77
N PRO A 57 -8.06 -22.48 -16.23
CA PRO A 57 -7.12 -22.70 -17.34
C PRO A 57 -5.92 -23.61 -16.95
N PHE A 58 -5.31 -24.28 -17.92
CA PHE A 58 -4.06 -25.05 -17.76
C PHE A 58 -3.02 -24.60 -18.81
N ARG A 59 -1.74 -24.84 -18.53
CA ARG A 59 -0.62 -24.48 -19.41
C ARG A 59 0.06 -25.73 -19.94
N VAL A 60 0.65 -25.65 -21.12
CA VAL A 60 1.37 -26.77 -21.73
C VAL A 60 2.76 -26.31 -22.13
N PHE A 61 3.77 -27.11 -21.82
CA PHE A 61 5.17 -26.80 -22.12
C PHE A 61 5.83 -27.93 -22.89
N ARG A 62 6.71 -27.59 -23.83
CA ARG A 62 7.62 -28.52 -24.51
C ARG A 62 9.05 -28.06 -24.24
N ALA A 63 9.86 -28.90 -23.60
CA ALA A 63 11.23 -28.56 -23.21
C ALA A 63 11.34 -27.20 -22.46
N GLY A 64 10.40 -26.95 -21.53
CA GLY A 64 10.36 -25.73 -20.72
C GLY A 64 9.80 -24.48 -21.42
N LYS A 65 9.44 -24.55 -22.70
CA LYS A 65 8.84 -23.44 -23.45
C LYS A 65 7.33 -23.62 -23.59
N PRO A 66 6.52 -22.55 -23.49
CA PRO A 66 5.08 -22.64 -23.73
C PRO A 66 4.77 -23.24 -25.10
N ALA A 67 3.83 -24.18 -25.15
CA ALA A 67 3.30 -24.76 -26.38
C ALA A 67 1.96 -24.09 -26.72
N ASP A 68 1.76 -23.76 -27.99
CA ASP A 68 0.48 -23.24 -28.49
C ASP A 68 -0.55 -24.37 -28.58
N VAL A 69 -1.54 -24.34 -27.69
CA VAL A 69 -2.62 -25.34 -27.61
C VAL A 69 -3.79 -25.04 -28.56
N SER A 70 -3.75 -23.91 -29.30
CA SER A 70 -4.71 -23.64 -30.37
C SER A 70 -4.44 -24.50 -31.62
N GLN A 71 -3.23 -25.04 -31.74
CA GLN A 71 -2.80 -25.94 -32.80
C GLN A 71 -2.64 -27.38 -32.27
N PRO A 72 -2.74 -28.40 -33.15
CA PRO A 72 -2.39 -29.77 -32.78
C PRO A 72 -0.94 -29.87 -32.30
N LEU A 73 -0.73 -30.53 -31.15
CA LEU A 73 0.60 -30.80 -30.62
C LEU A 73 1.28 -31.87 -31.46
N GLU A 74 2.50 -31.58 -31.93
CA GLU A 74 3.33 -32.53 -32.67
C GLU A 74 3.89 -33.65 -31.80
N LYS A 75 4.53 -34.63 -32.43
CA LYS A 75 5.27 -35.70 -31.74
C LYS A 75 6.30 -35.13 -30.76
N GLY A 76 6.25 -35.59 -29.51
CA GLY A 76 7.21 -35.21 -28.47
C GLY A 76 6.67 -35.32 -27.04
N ALA A 77 7.54 -35.03 -26.08
CA ALA A 77 7.20 -34.95 -24.67
C ALA A 77 6.79 -33.53 -24.28
N TYR A 78 5.68 -33.43 -23.56
CA TYR A 78 5.08 -32.22 -23.06
C TYR A 78 4.83 -32.34 -21.55
N GLU A 79 4.65 -31.19 -20.91
CA GLU A 79 4.22 -31.08 -19.54
C GLU A 79 2.96 -30.22 -19.48
N ILE A 80 1.87 -30.78 -18.94
CA ILE A 80 0.63 -30.06 -18.67
C ILE A 80 0.68 -29.59 -17.22
N VAL A 81 0.57 -28.29 -17.02
CA VAL A 81 0.72 -27.65 -15.71
C VAL A 81 -0.62 -27.08 -15.28
N LEU A 82 -1.11 -27.57 -14.14
CA LEU A 82 -2.33 -27.14 -13.48
C LEU A 82 -1.97 -26.18 -12.33
N ASP A 83 -2.53 -24.97 -12.35
CA ASP A 83 -2.39 -24.00 -11.28
C ASP A 83 -3.43 -24.31 -10.19
N HIS A 84 -3.07 -25.22 -9.28
CA HIS A 84 -4.02 -25.82 -8.34
C HIS A 84 -3.35 -26.06 -6.98
N ALA A 85 -3.85 -25.39 -5.95
CA ALA A 85 -3.44 -25.67 -4.57
C ALA A 85 -4.02 -27.02 -4.12
N TRP A 86 -3.14 -27.97 -3.80
CA TRP A 86 -3.49 -29.36 -3.51
C TRP A 86 -3.38 -29.67 -2.01
N ALA A 87 -4.17 -30.62 -1.51
CA ALA A 87 -4.11 -31.14 -0.15
C ALA A 87 -3.03 -32.22 -0.02
N SER A 88 -2.37 -32.28 1.14
CA SER A 88 -1.37 -33.31 1.44
C SER A 88 -1.98 -34.70 1.58
N LYS A 89 -1.24 -35.75 1.14
CA LYS A 89 -1.65 -37.17 1.22
C LYS A 89 -2.99 -37.50 0.56
N LYS A 90 -3.43 -36.72 -0.42
CA LYS A 90 -4.67 -36.94 -1.17
C LYS A 90 -4.34 -37.59 -2.52
N ARG A 91 -5.12 -38.60 -2.91
CA ARG A 91 -5.04 -39.19 -4.25
C ARG A 91 -5.87 -38.33 -5.20
N TYR A 92 -5.28 -38.00 -6.35
CA TYR A 92 -5.90 -37.22 -7.41
C TYR A 92 -5.99 -38.04 -8.69
N ALA A 93 -7.14 -37.94 -9.36
CA ALA A 93 -7.36 -38.51 -10.68
C ALA A 93 -7.39 -37.40 -11.73
N PHE A 94 -6.57 -37.52 -12.76
CA PHE A 94 -6.52 -36.59 -13.88
C PHE A 94 -6.94 -37.30 -15.17
N THR A 95 -7.74 -36.65 -16.00
CA THR A 95 -8.03 -37.14 -17.36
C THR A 95 -7.76 -36.06 -18.37
N VAL A 96 -6.78 -36.27 -19.24
CA VAL A 96 -6.50 -35.38 -20.37
C VAL A 96 -7.37 -35.81 -21.54
N LEU A 97 -8.17 -34.88 -22.05
CA LEU A 97 -9.04 -35.06 -23.20
C LEU A 97 -8.32 -34.53 -24.44
N CYS A 98 -8.09 -35.40 -25.42
CA CYS A 98 -7.44 -35.05 -26.68
C CYS A 98 -8.13 -35.75 -27.85
N HIS A 99 -7.85 -35.31 -29.07
CA HIS A 99 -8.27 -36.04 -30.27
C HIS A 99 -7.18 -35.99 -31.32
N GLY A 100 -7.13 -37.03 -32.16
CA GLY A 100 -6.23 -37.10 -33.31
C GLY A 100 -6.82 -36.39 -34.52
N THR A 101 -6.65 -36.98 -35.69
CA THR A 101 -7.16 -36.45 -36.97
C THR A 101 -8.68 -36.51 -37.10
N ASP A 102 -9.36 -37.40 -36.36
CA ASP A 102 -10.82 -37.49 -36.32
C ASP A 102 -11.37 -36.68 -35.13
N PRO A 103 -12.06 -35.56 -35.37
CA PRO A 103 -12.57 -34.72 -34.30
C PRO A 103 -13.63 -35.39 -33.42
N ALA A 104 -14.35 -36.38 -33.94
CA ALA A 104 -15.46 -37.05 -33.25
C ALA A 104 -14.97 -38.09 -32.22
N LYS A 105 -13.71 -38.54 -32.32
CA LYS A 105 -13.12 -39.53 -31.43
C LYS A 105 -12.24 -38.87 -30.37
N ILE A 106 -12.82 -38.66 -29.18
CA ILE A 106 -12.07 -38.15 -28.01
C ILE A 106 -11.28 -39.31 -27.39
N ASP A 107 -9.95 -39.18 -27.40
CA ASP A 107 -9.02 -40.00 -26.65
C ASP A 107 -8.86 -39.45 -25.22
N LYS A 108 -8.83 -40.37 -24.25
CA LYS A 108 -8.78 -40.06 -22.82
C LYS A 108 -7.53 -40.67 -22.22
N ARG A 109 -6.67 -39.82 -21.66
CA ARG A 109 -5.46 -40.26 -20.96
C ARG A 109 -5.61 -40.01 -19.47
N ALA A 110 -5.70 -41.10 -18.72
CA ALA A 110 -5.86 -41.06 -17.27
C ALA A 110 -4.49 -41.07 -16.57
N PHE A 111 -4.39 -40.28 -15.52
CA PHE A 111 -3.28 -40.27 -14.57
C PHE A 111 -3.87 -40.39 -13.17
N ASP A 112 -3.15 -41.07 -12.29
CA ASP A 112 -3.49 -41.15 -10.87
C ASP A 112 -2.21 -40.92 -10.07
N ALA A 113 -2.29 -40.08 -9.03
CA ALA A 113 -1.15 -39.79 -8.20
C ALA A 113 -1.54 -39.44 -6.77
N LEU A 114 -0.72 -39.88 -5.81
CA LEU A 114 -0.82 -39.49 -4.41
C LEU A 114 0.03 -38.23 -4.19
N SER A 115 -0.57 -37.17 -3.65
CA SER A 115 0.17 -35.96 -3.32
C SER A 115 1.13 -36.18 -2.13
N PRO A 116 2.22 -35.39 -2.04
CA PRO A 116 3.18 -35.47 -0.95
C PRO A 116 2.56 -35.29 0.43
N ALA A 117 3.29 -35.74 1.46
CA ALA A 117 2.89 -35.58 2.85
C ALA A 117 2.96 -34.14 3.38
N ALA A 118 3.79 -33.30 2.76
CA ALA A 118 4.04 -31.92 3.14
C ALA A 118 3.92 -31.00 1.92
N GLY A 119 3.68 -29.72 2.16
CA GLY A 119 3.59 -28.70 1.12
C GLY A 119 2.19 -28.51 0.53
N GLY A 120 1.20 -29.34 0.88
CA GLY A 120 -0.19 -29.09 0.53
C GLY A 120 -0.82 -27.96 1.34
N VAL A 121 -2.05 -27.57 0.98
CA VAL A 121 -2.79 -26.51 1.66
C VAL A 121 -2.97 -26.83 3.16
N PRO A 122 -2.89 -25.82 4.04
CA PRO A 122 -3.17 -25.99 5.46
C PRO A 122 -4.56 -26.58 5.73
N LEU A 123 -4.74 -27.18 6.92
CA LEU A 123 -6.02 -27.72 7.34
C LEU A 123 -7.11 -26.62 7.32
N GLY A 124 -8.33 -26.97 6.93
CA GLY A 124 -9.44 -26.02 6.82
C GLY A 124 -9.45 -25.17 5.55
N CYS A 125 -8.43 -25.25 4.69
CA CYS A 125 -8.37 -24.51 3.42
C CYS A 125 -8.92 -25.33 2.24
N ALA A 126 -9.64 -24.65 1.34
CA ALA A 126 -10.10 -25.23 0.09
C ALA A 126 -8.93 -25.42 -0.88
N GLU A 127 -9.04 -26.43 -1.72
CA GLU A 127 -8.12 -26.70 -2.82
C GLU A 127 -8.39 -25.76 -4.01
N GLY A 128 -7.45 -25.67 -4.95
CA GLY A 128 -7.57 -24.86 -6.16
C GLY A 128 -7.08 -23.43 -6.00
N PHE A 129 -7.97 -22.51 -5.62
CA PHE A 129 -7.65 -21.08 -5.59
C PHE A 129 -6.53 -20.77 -4.60
N HIS A 130 -5.52 -20.03 -5.07
CA HIS A 130 -4.47 -19.49 -4.23
C HIS A 130 -3.84 -18.24 -4.84
N ARG A 131 -3.22 -17.40 -3.99
CA ARG A 131 -2.23 -16.39 -4.38
C ARG A 131 -1.05 -16.48 -3.43
N VAL A 132 0.15 -16.26 -3.96
CA VAL A 132 1.38 -16.23 -3.16
C VAL A 132 2.03 -14.88 -3.40
N PHE A 133 2.40 -14.22 -2.32
CA PHE A 133 3.15 -12.97 -2.34
C PHE A 133 4.51 -13.18 -1.69
N LYS A 134 5.53 -12.57 -2.27
CA LYS A 134 6.85 -12.44 -1.65
C LYS A 134 6.88 -11.15 -0.87
N VAL A 135 7.39 -11.21 0.34
CA VAL A 135 7.63 -10.04 1.17
C VAL A 135 9.11 -9.93 1.47
N VAL A 136 9.69 -8.74 1.29
CA VAL A 136 11.10 -8.43 1.57
C VAL A 136 11.20 -7.20 2.45
N GLU A 137 12.00 -7.29 3.50
CA GLU A 137 12.52 -6.14 4.23
C GLU A 137 13.84 -5.73 3.56
N SER A 138 13.92 -4.53 2.98
CA SER A 138 15.10 -4.07 2.24
C SER A 138 15.89 -2.96 2.93
N ALA A 139 15.35 -2.37 3.99
CA ALA A 139 15.98 -1.25 4.67
C ALA A 139 16.97 -1.69 5.76
N GLY A 140 17.06 -2.99 6.07
CA GLY A 140 17.86 -3.50 7.18
C GLY A 140 17.28 -3.09 8.54
N ILE A 141 15.97 -2.92 8.64
CA ILE A 141 15.25 -2.48 9.85
C ILE A 141 14.27 -3.56 10.28
N ARG A 142 14.30 -3.93 11.57
CA ARG A 142 13.31 -4.86 12.14
C ARG A 142 11.92 -4.25 12.00
N ARG A 143 10.98 -4.98 11.40
CA ARG A 143 9.57 -4.61 11.30
C ARG A 143 8.78 -5.38 12.34
N THR A 144 7.92 -4.67 13.06
CA THR A 144 7.04 -5.23 14.07
C THR A 144 5.64 -4.77 13.76
N ASP A 145 4.78 -5.73 13.43
CA ASP A 145 3.37 -5.53 13.10
C ASP A 145 3.12 -4.44 12.04
N GLU A 146 4.06 -4.32 11.09
CA GLU A 146 3.91 -3.42 9.94
C GLU A 146 2.73 -3.88 9.09
N VAL A 147 1.76 -3.01 8.89
CA VAL A 147 0.54 -3.37 8.15
C VAL A 147 0.83 -3.31 6.65
N VAL A 148 0.94 -4.49 6.03
CA VAL A 148 1.15 -4.62 4.59
C VAL A 148 -0.17 -4.75 3.85
N GLU A 149 -0.18 -4.31 2.58
CA GLU A 149 -1.33 -4.43 1.70
C GLU A 149 -1.12 -5.52 0.66
N LEU A 150 -2.11 -6.38 0.47
CA LEU A 150 -2.12 -7.43 -0.56
C LEU A 150 -3.20 -7.11 -1.59
N ILE A 151 -2.86 -7.18 -2.88
CA ILE A 151 -3.81 -7.01 -3.99
C ILE A 151 -4.06 -8.36 -4.63
N VAL A 152 -5.26 -8.89 -4.45
CA VAL A 152 -5.67 -10.21 -4.94
C VAL A 152 -6.67 -10.03 -6.08
N THR A 153 -6.26 -10.38 -7.30
CA THR A 153 -7.14 -10.42 -8.47
C THR A 153 -7.46 -11.84 -8.86
N ALA A 154 -8.73 -12.12 -9.14
CA ALA A 154 -9.23 -13.44 -9.53
C ALA A 154 -10.44 -13.31 -10.45
N SER A 155 -10.81 -14.40 -11.14
CA SER A 155 -12.12 -14.46 -11.78
C SER A 155 -13.21 -14.46 -10.71
N ARG A 156 -14.36 -13.84 -11.00
CA ARG A 156 -15.51 -13.79 -10.09
C ARG A 156 -16.02 -15.20 -9.74
N ALA A 157 -15.88 -16.15 -10.66
CA ALA A 157 -16.22 -17.55 -10.41
C ALA A 157 -15.30 -18.22 -9.37
N ALA A 158 -13.99 -17.95 -9.43
CA ALA A 158 -13.04 -18.50 -8.46
C ALA A 158 -13.20 -17.86 -7.08
N LEU A 159 -13.53 -16.56 -7.04
CA LEU A 159 -13.62 -15.75 -5.84
C LEU A 159 -14.92 -14.92 -5.84
N PRO A 160 -16.07 -15.53 -5.50
CA PRO A 160 -17.36 -14.85 -5.54
C PRO A 160 -17.61 -13.91 -4.36
N ALA A 161 -16.87 -14.10 -3.26
CA ALA A 161 -16.97 -13.33 -2.03
C ALA A 161 -15.56 -13.07 -1.45
N PRO A 162 -15.37 -12.03 -0.62
CA PRO A 162 -14.08 -11.68 -0.01
C PRO A 162 -13.72 -12.60 1.19
N GLU A 163 -13.81 -13.91 0.98
CA GLU A 163 -13.54 -14.93 1.99
C GLU A 163 -12.13 -15.50 1.80
N PHE A 164 -11.22 -15.13 2.69
CA PHE A 164 -9.82 -15.50 2.61
C PHE A 164 -9.32 -16.11 3.91
N LEU A 165 -8.23 -16.88 3.78
CA LEU A 165 -7.28 -17.16 4.84
C LEU A 165 -5.91 -16.71 4.35
N VAL A 166 -5.17 -15.98 5.17
CA VAL A 166 -3.81 -15.52 4.87
C VAL A 166 -2.87 -16.27 5.79
N PHE A 167 -1.81 -16.86 5.26
CA PHE A 167 -0.78 -17.53 6.06
C PHE A 167 0.57 -16.89 5.76
N ASP A 168 1.38 -16.69 6.78
CA ASP A 168 2.80 -16.44 6.58
C ASP A 168 3.59 -17.75 6.62
N GLY A 169 4.66 -17.79 5.84
CA GLY A 169 5.57 -18.93 5.77
C GLY A 169 7.00 -18.46 5.61
N GLU A 170 7.92 -19.28 6.11
CA GLU A 170 9.35 -19.12 5.91
C GLU A 170 9.82 -19.89 4.67
N ASN A 171 11.08 -19.70 4.28
CA ASN A 171 11.67 -20.41 3.15
C ASN A 171 12.69 -21.47 3.61
N PRO A 172 12.55 -22.75 3.20
CA PRO A 172 11.37 -23.35 2.57
C PRO A 172 10.23 -23.62 3.60
N ILE A 173 8.98 -23.72 3.12
CA ILE A 173 7.74 -24.12 3.84
C ILE A 173 8.06 -24.95 5.11
N PRO A 174 7.55 -24.56 6.29
CA PRO A 174 6.11 -24.54 6.60
C PRO A 174 5.46 -23.16 6.65
N TYR A 175 4.15 -23.14 6.38
CA TYR A 175 3.27 -22.04 6.74
C TYR A 175 2.90 -22.13 8.22
N ALA A 176 2.60 -20.98 8.85
CA ALA A 176 2.08 -20.94 10.19
C ALA A 176 0.84 -21.83 10.34
N GLU A 177 0.70 -22.46 11.50
CA GLU A 177 -0.43 -23.36 11.78
C GLU A 177 -1.77 -22.63 11.82
N SER A 178 -1.74 -21.35 12.22
CA SER A 178 -2.91 -20.47 12.25
C SER A 178 -2.78 -19.38 11.20
N PRO A 179 -3.89 -19.01 10.53
CA PRO A 179 -3.87 -17.91 9.58
C PRO A 179 -3.56 -16.59 10.28
N LEU A 180 -2.82 -15.72 9.59
CA LEU A 180 -2.72 -14.31 9.93
C LEU A 180 -4.10 -13.68 9.88
N PRO A 181 -4.44 -12.83 10.87
CA PRO A 181 -5.63 -12.04 10.76
C PRO A 181 -5.45 -10.95 9.69
N PHE A 182 -6.55 -10.61 9.02
CA PHE A 182 -6.55 -9.62 7.96
C PHE A 182 -7.83 -8.77 7.99
N GLN A 183 -7.78 -7.65 7.27
CA GLN A 183 -8.89 -6.76 7.00
C GLN A 183 -9.08 -6.66 5.50
N VAL A 184 -10.33 -6.74 5.04
CA VAL A 184 -10.68 -6.40 3.65
C VAL A 184 -10.90 -4.89 3.57
N ILE A 185 -10.05 -4.18 2.83
CA ILE A 185 -10.17 -2.73 2.60
C ILE A 185 -11.13 -2.44 1.45
N ALA A 186 -11.06 -3.24 0.38
CA ALA A 186 -11.92 -3.10 -0.80
C ALA A 186 -12.13 -4.45 -1.48
N PHE A 187 -13.26 -4.61 -2.16
CA PHE A 187 -13.58 -5.76 -2.99
C PHE A 187 -14.43 -5.31 -4.18
N GLU A 188 -13.78 -5.09 -5.31
CA GLU A 188 -14.36 -4.42 -6.47
C GLU A 188 -14.47 -5.39 -7.65
N GLY A 189 -15.57 -5.31 -8.39
CA GLY A 189 -15.79 -6.08 -9.62
C GLY A 189 -15.29 -5.33 -10.86
N SER A 190 -14.79 -6.06 -11.85
CA SER A 190 -14.49 -5.53 -13.18
C SER A 190 -15.03 -6.47 -14.25
N ASP A 191 -15.86 -5.92 -15.13
CA ASP A 191 -16.42 -6.65 -16.27
C ASP A 191 -15.64 -6.30 -17.55
N PRO A 192 -15.31 -7.30 -18.39
CA PRO A 192 -14.70 -7.08 -19.69
C PRO A 192 -15.67 -6.34 -20.62
N VAL A 193 -15.14 -5.60 -21.59
CA VAL A 193 -15.96 -5.15 -22.72
C VAL A 193 -16.52 -6.36 -23.47
N GLN A 194 -17.74 -6.24 -23.98
CA GLN A 194 -18.50 -7.39 -24.52
C GLN A 194 -17.75 -8.16 -25.62
N SER A 195 -16.96 -7.47 -26.44
CA SER A 195 -16.19 -8.07 -27.55
C SER A 195 -15.12 -9.07 -27.11
N VAL A 196 -14.67 -9.03 -25.85
CA VAL A 196 -13.60 -9.91 -25.33
C VAL A 196 -14.06 -10.76 -24.14
N ALA A 197 -15.35 -10.73 -23.79
CA ALA A 197 -15.89 -11.46 -22.65
C ALA A 197 -15.73 -13.00 -22.74
N GLY A 198 -15.58 -13.54 -23.96
CA GLY A 198 -15.33 -14.96 -24.18
C GLY A 198 -13.92 -15.42 -23.81
N SER A 199 -12.92 -14.52 -23.84
CA SER A 199 -11.52 -14.82 -23.51
C SER A 199 -11.04 -14.16 -22.21
N ASN A 200 -11.79 -13.18 -21.70
CA ASN A 200 -11.49 -12.46 -20.47
C ASN A 200 -12.70 -12.56 -19.56
N PRO A 201 -12.70 -13.44 -18.54
CA PRO A 201 -13.85 -13.58 -17.66
C PRO A 201 -14.00 -12.33 -16.76
N PRO A 202 -15.23 -12.02 -16.30
CA PRO A 202 -15.43 -11.08 -15.22
C PRO A 202 -14.54 -11.37 -14.02
N SER A 203 -13.93 -10.32 -13.48
CA SER A 203 -12.95 -10.42 -12.41
C SER A 203 -13.38 -9.63 -11.17
N VAL A 204 -12.71 -9.95 -10.07
CA VAL A 204 -12.77 -9.19 -8.82
C VAL A 204 -11.35 -8.87 -8.38
N THR A 205 -11.18 -7.73 -7.74
CA THR A 205 -9.94 -7.34 -7.08
C THR A 205 -10.23 -7.03 -5.62
N ALA A 206 -9.59 -7.77 -4.73
CA ALA A 206 -9.62 -7.55 -3.30
C ALA A 206 -8.35 -6.85 -2.85
N LYS A 207 -8.51 -5.84 -1.99
CA LYS A 207 -7.40 -5.20 -1.28
C LYS A 207 -7.47 -5.63 0.18
N LEU A 208 -6.46 -6.36 0.64
CA LEU A 208 -6.35 -6.87 2.00
C LEU A 208 -5.27 -6.09 2.76
N ALA A 209 -5.42 -5.98 4.08
CA ALA A 209 -4.39 -5.52 4.99
C ALA A 209 -4.15 -6.52 6.11
N CYS A 210 -2.90 -6.83 6.41
CA CYS A 210 -2.52 -7.68 7.53
C CYS A 210 -1.23 -7.18 8.19
N PRO A 211 -1.10 -7.31 9.53
CA PRO A 211 0.15 -7.00 10.21
C PRO A 211 1.20 -8.07 9.94
N LEU A 212 2.45 -7.65 9.76
CA LEU A 212 3.56 -8.55 9.53
C LEU A 212 4.80 -8.10 10.29
N SER A 213 5.44 -9.07 10.95
CA SER A 213 6.72 -8.89 11.63
C SER A 213 7.83 -9.62 10.86
N ILE A 214 8.90 -8.91 10.50
CA ILE A 214 10.04 -9.44 9.73
C ILE A 214 11.34 -8.87 10.31
N ASP A 215 12.35 -9.73 10.49
CA ASP A 215 13.70 -9.32 10.90
C ASP A 215 14.43 -8.48 9.83
N PRO A 216 15.46 -7.71 10.19
CA PRO A 216 16.25 -6.94 9.21
C PRO A 216 16.73 -7.80 8.03
N ASN A 217 16.54 -7.31 6.79
CA ASN A 217 16.87 -8.01 5.55
C ASN A 217 16.15 -9.37 5.38
N GLY A 218 15.11 -9.61 6.17
CA GLY A 218 14.33 -10.83 6.15
C GLY A 218 13.40 -10.92 4.95
N ARG A 219 12.89 -12.12 4.72
CA ARG A 219 11.91 -12.40 3.67
C ARG A 219 10.87 -13.40 4.15
N LYS A 220 9.63 -13.25 3.66
CA LYS A 220 8.52 -14.18 3.92
C LYS A 220 7.74 -14.48 2.64
N LEU A 221 7.06 -15.62 2.63
CA LEU A 221 6.01 -15.92 1.66
C LEU A 221 4.66 -15.78 2.35
N LEU A 222 3.74 -15.02 1.76
CA LEU A 222 2.35 -14.98 2.19
C LEU A 222 1.52 -15.83 1.23
N LEU A 223 0.74 -16.74 1.78
CA LEU A 223 -0.19 -17.58 1.03
C LEU A 223 -1.62 -17.17 1.34
N VAL A 224 -2.35 -16.75 0.31
CA VAL A 224 -3.78 -16.43 0.39
C VAL A 224 -4.57 -17.58 -0.22
N LEU A 225 -5.49 -18.15 0.56
CA LEU A 225 -6.34 -19.28 0.19
C LEU A 225 -7.81 -18.97 0.45
N LYS A 226 -8.69 -19.82 -0.07
CA LYS A 226 -10.09 -19.87 0.36
C LYS A 226 -10.26 -20.85 1.52
N PRO A 227 -11.16 -20.60 2.47
CA PRO A 227 -11.56 -21.59 3.45
C PRO A 227 -12.44 -22.69 2.82
N LYS A 228 -12.44 -23.92 3.39
CA LYS A 228 -13.36 -25.01 2.99
C LYS A 228 -14.81 -24.70 3.37
N SER A 229 -14.99 -24.08 4.52
CA SER A 229 -16.27 -23.64 5.05
C SER A 229 -16.04 -22.30 5.74
N TRP A 230 -16.85 -21.30 5.39
CA TRP A 230 -16.82 -20.02 6.09
C TRP A 230 -17.53 -20.16 7.43
N ALA A 231 -16.75 -20.25 8.51
CA ALA A 231 -17.24 -19.94 9.84
C ALA A 231 -16.78 -18.51 10.13
N GLN A 232 -17.74 -17.63 10.38
CA GLN A 232 -17.52 -16.19 10.58
C GLN A 232 -16.58 -15.88 11.78
N PRO A 233 -16.08 -14.63 11.87
CA PRO A 233 -14.66 -14.28 11.86
C PRO A 233 -13.94 -14.47 13.19
N LEU A 234 -12.61 -14.36 13.18
CA LEU A 234 -11.80 -14.07 14.37
C LEU A 234 -12.24 -12.71 14.96
N GLU A 235 -13.33 -12.69 15.72
CA GLU A 235 -13.74 -11.55 16.53
C GLU A 235 -12.82 -11.46 17.76
N THR A 236 -12.09 -10.34 17.83
CA THR A 236 -11.59 -9.58 19.00
C THR A 236 -10.20 -8.99 18.78
N ILE A 237 -9.83 -8.62 17.55
CA ILE A 237 -8.64 -7.78 17.36
C ILE A 237 -9.02 -6.33 17.69
N LYS A 238 -8.77 -5.96 18.94
CA LYS A 238 -8.89 -4.58 19.44
C LYS A 238 -7.71 -3.74 18.96
N GLY A 239 -7.64 -3.46 17.67
CA GLY A 239 -6.67 -2.52 17.10
C GLY A 239 -7.23 -1.10 17.13
N ILE A 240 -8.12 -0.79 16.19
CA ILE A 240 -8.73 0.55 16.06
C ILE A 240 -10.17 0.54 16.60
N SER A 241 -10.51 1.55 17.40
CA SER A 241 -11.90 1.86 17.77
C SER A 241 -12.30 3.25 17.30
N LEU A 242 -13.60 3.40 17.00
CA LEU A 242 -14.19 4.63 16.49
C LEU A 242 -15.38 5.02 17.37
N ALA A 243 -15.51 6.32 17.64
CA ALA A 243 -16.68 6.93 18.26
C ALA A 243 -17.13 8.16 17.45
N GLY A 244 -18.42 8.45 17.45
CA GLY A 244 -19.01 9.53 16.64
C GLY A 244 -19.45 9.07 15.25
N GLU A 245 -19.94 10.02 14.44
CA GLU A 245 -20.59 9.76 13.14
C GLU A 245 -20.09 10.72 12.05
N GLY A 246 -20.28 10.33 10.79
CA GLY A 246 -19.89 11.16 9.64
C GLY A 246 -18.39 11.50 9.66
N LEU A 247 -18.08 12.78 9.43
CA LEU A 247 -16.71 13.31 9.47
C LEU A 247 -16.24 13.60 10.90
N GLY A 248 -17.16 13.74 11.86
CA GLY A 248 -16.89 14.11 13.25
C GLY A 248 -16.63 12.89 14.12
N LYS A 249 -15.53 12.21 13.89
CA LYS A 249 -15.17 10.98 14.60
C LYS A 249 -14.00 11.18 15.54
N THR A 250 -13.95 10.37 16.57
CA THR A 250 -12.76 10.12 17.37
C THR A 250 -12.27 8.73 17.05
N LEU A 251 -11.04 8.63 16.55
CA LEU A 251 -10.33 7.39 16.34
C LEU A 251 -9.41 7.13 17.51
N THR A 252 -9.40 5.91 18.04
CA THR A 252 -8.49 5.47 19.10
C THR A 252 -7.73 4.23 18.65
N THR A 253 -6.42 4.24 18.86
CA THR A 253 -5.51 3.09 18.76
C THR A 253 -4.81 2.91 20.11
N PRO A 254 -4.04 1.83 20.33
CA PRO A 254 -3.16 1.71 21.49
C PRO A 254 -2.15 2.86 21.66
N HIS A 255 -1.83 3.60 20.59
CA HIS A 255 -0.76 4.60 20.59
C HIS A 255 -1.21 6.05 20.39
N LEU A 256 -2.39 6.25 19.81
CA LEU A 256 -2.89 7.56 19.36
C LEU A 256 -4.40 7.66 19.52
N VAL A 257 -4.88 8.87 19.87
CA VAL A 257 -6.28 9.28 19.72
C VAL A 257 -6.36 10.47 18.78
N LEU A 258 -7.11 10.37 17.69
CA LEU A 258 -7.31 11.44 16.72
C LEU A 258 -8.75 11.92 16.78
N GLY A 259 -8.94 13.22 16.96
CA GLY A 259 -10.25 13.87 16.80
C GLY A 259 -10.36 14.47 15.41
N PHE A 260 -11.47 14.22 14.71
CA PHE A 260 -11.75 14.79 13.40
C PHE A 260 -12.84 15.86 13.49
N HIS A 261 -12.66 16.94 12.72
CA HIS A 261 -13.59 18.06 12.65
C HIS A 261 -14.89 17.65 11.93
N PRO A 262 -16.08 17.93 12.50
CA PRO A 262 -17.35 17.38 12.02
C PRO A 262 -17.79 17.85 10.63
N LYS A 263 -17.21 18.95 10.12
CA LYS A 263 -17.58 19.51 8.81
C LYS A 263 -16.60 19.13 7.70
N SER A 264 -15.30 19.17 7.99
CA SER A 264 -14.26 19.00 6.98
C SER A 264 -13.57 17.63 7.06
N GLY A 265 -13.67 16.94 8.20
CA GLY A 265 -12.89 15.73 8.49
C GLY A 265 -11.41 16.00 8.71
N GLN A 266 -10.99 17.26 8.89
CA GLN A 266 -9.61 17.60 9.24
C GLN A 266 -9.28 17.26 10.69
N ILE A 267 -8.01 17.03 11.00
CA ILE A 267 -7.59 16.73 12.37
C ILE A 267 -7.78 17.95 13.28
N LEU A 268 -8.56 17.73 14.32
CA LEU A 268 -8.95 18.67 15.37
C LEU A 268 -8.05 18.55 16.61
N THR A 269 -7.72 17.31 17.01
CA THR A 269 -6.86 17.01 18.16
C THR A 269 -6.03 15.76 17.91
N ILE A 270 -4.84 15.71 18.52
CA ILE A 270 -3.98 14.52 18.57
C ILE A 270 -3.65 14.26 20.05
N ASP A 271 -4.03 13.10 20.58
CA ASP A 271 -3.56 12.59 21.86
C ASP A 271 -2.53 11.50 21.62
N ALA A 272 -1.41 11.56 22.31
CA ALA A 272 -0.37 10.52 22.34
C ALA A 272 -0.24 10.00 23.77
N PRO A 273 -1.05 9.01 24.19
CA PRO A 273 -1.13 8.57 25.58
C PRO A 273 0.19 8.08 26.16
N ALA A 274 1.00 7.38 25.35
CA ALA A 274 2.32 6.90 25.77
C ALA A 274 3.30 8.05 26.09
N ALA A 275 3.14 9.19 25.42
CA ALA A 275 3.91 10.38 25.70
C ALA A 275 3.21 11.29 26.73
N GLY A 276 1.91 11.09 27.01
CA GLY A 276 1.11 11.90 27.93
C GLY A 276 0.88 13.32 27.40
N ILE A 277 0.73 13.47 26.08
CA ILE A 277 0.66 14.79 25.41
C ILE A 277 -0.61 14.87 24.57
N LYS A 278 -1.31 15.99 24.70
CA LYS A 278 -2.45 16.35 23.85
C LYS A 278 -2.15 17.62 23.06
N LEU A 279 -2.22 17.50 21.75
CA LEU A 279 -2.10 18.59 20.80
C LEU A 279 -3.49 19.09 20.41
N TRP A 280 -3.62 20.41 20.34
CA TRP A 280 -4.86 21.13 20.06
C TRP A 280 -4.55 22.55 19.59
N ASN A 281 -5.57 23.23 19.09
CA ASN A 281 -5.53 24.63 18.67
C ASN A 281 -6.79 25.35 19.17
N LYS A 282 -6.66 26.60 19.66
CA LYS A 282 -7.81 27.43 20.06
C LYS A 282 -8.78 27.69 18.90
N ALA A 283 -8.29 27.75 17.66
CA ALA A 283 -9.14 27.90 16.47
C ALA A 283 -10.02 26.66 16.18
N GLY A 284 -9.76 25.54 16.85
CA GLY A 284 -10.58 24.34 16.73
C GLY A 284 -10.30 23.49 15.48
N VAL A 285 -9.15 23.63 14.82
CA VAL A 285 -8.59 22.67 13.84
C VAL A 285 -7.07 22.77 13.88
N ILE A 286 -6.36 21.64 13.82
CA ILE A 286 -4.89 21.61 13.73
C ILE A 286 -4.43 21.57 12.28
N HIS A 287 -4.97 20.66 11.47
CA HIS A 287 -4.53 20.52 10.07
C HIS A 287 -5.31 21.49 9.17
N TRP A 288 -4.70 22.64 8.87
CA TRP A 288 -5.33 23.66 8.02
C TRP A 288 -5.15 23.35 6.53
N ASN A 289 -4.00 22.77 6.16
CA ASN A 289 -3.59 22.53 4.78
C ASN A 289 -4.20 21.30 4.11
N PRO A 290 -4.21 21.27 2.76
CA PRO A 290 -3.67 22.28 1.84
C PRO A 290 -4.46 23.59 1.79
N ASP A 291 -3.80 24.68 1.42
CA ASP A 291 -4.43 25.99 1.27
C ASP A 291 -3.82 26.86 0.17
N VAL A 292 -4.59 27.87 -0.23
CA VAL A 292 -4.20 28.88 -1.22
C VAL A 292 -4.69 30.25 -0.76
N PHE A 293 -3.86 31.27 -0.93
CA PHE A 293 -4.24 32.66 -0.73
C PHE A 293 -4.24 33.44 -2.05
N VAL A 294 -5.45 33.86 -2.45
CA VAL A 294 -5.68 34.79 -3.57
C VAL A 294 -6.25 36.10 -3.01
N PRO A 295 -5.53 37.23 -3.14
CA PRO A 295 -6.03 38.55 -2.77
C PRO A 295 -7.39 38.88 -3.39
N GLY A 296 -8.28 39.47 -2.60
CA GLY A 296 -9.64 39.83 -3.03
C GLY A 296 -10.67 38.69 -3.00
N VAL A 297 -10.24 37.44 -2.82
CA VAL A 297 -11.14 36.30 -2.58
C VAL A 297 -11.18 36.00 -1.08
N ALA A 298 -10.17 35.31 -0.57
CA ALA A 298 -9.85 35.08 0.85
C ALA A 298 -8.73 34.02 0.90
N TRP A 299 -8.18 33.79 2.09
CA TRP A 299 -7.39 32.59 2.35
C TRP A 299 -8.31 31.38 2.43
N ASP A 300 -8.14 30.41 1.53
CA ASP A 300 -9.04 29.27 1.40
C ASP A 300 -8.31 27.98 1.74
N HIS A 301 -8.94 27.16 2.58
CA HIS A 301 -8.29 26.00 3.19
C HIS A 301 -9.11 24.74 3.00
N SER A 302 -8.44 23.60 3.05
CA SER A 302 -9.10 22.30 3.14
C SER A 302 -10.01 22.15 4.38
N PHE A 303 -9.71 22.84 5.48
CA PHE A 303 -10.56 22.78 6.68
C PHE A 303 -11.85 23.59 6.58
N ASP A 304 -11.94 24.54 5.63
CA ASP A 304 -13.12 25.36 5.38
C ASP A 304 -14.27 24.56 4.72
N TRP A 305 -14.01 23.30 4.30
CA TRP A 305 -15.04 22.40 3.78
C TRP A 305 -16.19 22.18 4.78
N ASN A 306 -17.42 22.21 4.25
CA ASN A 306 -18.63 22.02 5.04
C ASN A 306 -19.84 21.57 4.19
N PRO A 307 -19.94 20.27 3.84
CA PRO A 307 -18.90 19.24 3.85
C PRO A 307 -18.02 19.29 2.59
N PRO A 308 -16.96 18.45 2.48
CA PRO A 308 -16.30 18.19 1.20
C PRO A 308 -17.27 17.55 0.19
N ALA A 309 -16.98 17.72 -1.10
CA ALA A 309 -17.84 17.21 -2.18
C ALA A 309 -17.91 15.68 -2.23
N SER A 310 -16.82 15.00 -1.86
CA SER A 310 -16.74 13.55 -1.78
C SER A 310 -15.94 13.15 -0.55
N PHE A 311 -16.43 12.10 0.13
CA PHE A 311 -15.85 11.53 1.32
C PHE A 311 -15.95 10.01 1.27
N GLU A 312 -14.87 9.33 1.61
CA GLU A 312 -14.77 7.89 1.75
C GLU A 312 -14.21 7.55 3.14
N ASP A 313 -14.86 6.61 3.81
CA ASP A 313 -14.50 6.13 5.14
C ASP A 313 -14.38 4.61 5.14
N LYS A 314 -13.20 4.09 5.47
CA LYS A 314 -12.92 2.65 5.52
C LYS A 314 -12.48 2.26 6.93
N PRO A 315 -13.44 1.95 7.82
CA PRO A 315 -13.12 1.44 9.15
C PRO A 315 -12.62 0.01 9.09
N GLY A 316 -11.70 -0.34 9.98
CA GLY A 316 -11.39 -1.73 10.28
C GLY A 316 -10.33 -1.86 11.36
N PRO A 317 -10.03 -3.10 11.79
CA PRO A 317 -9.26 -3.34 13.00
C PRO A 317 -7.77 -3.02 12.85
N PHE A 318 -7.22 -3.02 11.63
CA PHE A 318 -5.78 -2.80 11.38
C PHE A 318 -5.47 -1.47 10.75
N VAL A 319 -6.35 -1.02 9.85
CA VAL A 319 -6.19 0.23 9.11
C VAL A 319 -7.50 0.98 9.13
N TYR A 320 -7.42 2.25 9.44
CA TYR A 320 -8.46 3.22 9.18
C TYR A 320 -8.02 4.13 8.03
N ILE A 321 -8.89 4.27 7.02
CA ILE A 321 -8.69 5.24 5.94
C ILE A 321 -9.86 6.21 5.93
N ASN A 322 -9.52 7.48 5.94
CA ASN A 322 -10.42 8.59 5.79
C ASN A 322 -9.89 9.32 4.55
N ALA A 323 -10.66 9.43 3.47
CA ALA A 323 -10.27 10.22 2.28
C ALA A 323 -11.36 11.21 1.88
N ARG A 324 -11.00 12.47 1.59
CA ARG A 324 -11.90 13.54 1.13
C ARG A 324 -11.35 14.16 -0.13
N LYS A 325 -12.25 14.57 -1.01
CA LYS A 325 -11.88 15.35 -2.20
C LYS A 325 -12.97 16.32 -2.62
N GLY A 326 -12.58 17.38 -3.30
CA GLY A 326 -13.48 18.36 -3.88
C GLY A 326 -12.79 19.68 -4.19
N PRO A 327 -13.49 20.64 -4.82
CA PRO A 327 -12.98 22.00 -4.99
C PRO A 327 -12.78 22.68 -3.63
N MET A 328 -11.88 23.66 -3.56
CA MET A 328 -11.85 24.56 -2.42
C MET A 328 -13.17 25.35 -2.31
N PRO A 329 -13.62 25.70 -1.09
CA PRO A 329 -14.91 26.37 -0.88
C PRO A 329 -15.12 27.67 -1.67
N ARG A 330 -14.08 28.49 -1.79
CA ARG A 330 -14.09 29.84 -2.39
C ARG A 330 -13.31 29.90 -3.71
N ILE A 331 -12.16 29.22 -3.81
CA ILE A 331 -11.31 29.16 -5.01
C ILE A 331 -11.61 27.86 -5.77
N ARG A 332 -12.76 27.81 -6.46
CA ARG A 332 -13.31 26.55 -7.01
C ARG A 332 -12.50 25.92 -8.14
N ASP A 333 -11.62 26.69 -8.77
CA ASP A 333 -10.72 26.22 -9.83
C ASP A 333 -9.53 25.43 -9.25
N VAL A 334 -9.40 25.39 -7.91
CA VAL A 334 -8.44 24.54 -7.21
C VAL A 334 -9.19 23.38 -6.57
N SER A 335 -8.82 22.15 -6.95
CA SER A 335 -9.32 20.92 -6.35
C SER A 335 -8.32 20.36 -5.36
N LEU A 336 -8.82 19.86 -4.24
CA LEU A 336 -8.06 19.26 -3.17
C LEU A 336 -8.42 17.80 -2.98
N GLU A 337 -7.43 17.00 -2.62
CA GLU A 337 -7.63 15.69 -2.00
C GLU A 337 -6.84 15.64 -0.69
N VAL A 338 -7.47 15.12 0.36
CA VAL A 338 -6.82 14.88 1.65
C VAL A 338 -7.15 13.47 2.09
N ARG A 339 -6.14 12.65 2.38
CA ARG A 339 -6.27 11.30 2.90
C ARG A 339 -5.52 11.18 4.21
N TYR A 340 -6.14 10.52 5.18
CA TYR A 340 -5.51 10.05 6.39
C TYR A 340 -5.53 8.53 6.40
N ARG A 341 -4.39 7.95 6.74
CA ARG A 341 -4.26 6.53 7.04
C ARG A 341 -3.71 6.38 8.45
N VAL A 342 -4.40 5.60 9.27
CA VAL A 342 -3.96 5.25 10.62
C VAL A 342 -3.84 3.75 10.71
N ASP A 343 -2.65 3.27 11.08
CA ASP A 343 -2.40 1.85 11.33
C ASP A 343 -2.53 1.57 12.84
N ALA A 344 -3.06 0.42 13.21
CA ALA A 344 -3.40 0.10 14.60
C ALA A 344 -2.18 0.04 15.55
N PHE A 345 -1.01 -0.33 15.05
CA PHE A 345 0.14 -0.73 15.86
C PHE A 345 1.27 0.30 15.94
N HIS A 346 1.04 1.51 15.43
CA HIS A 346 2.08 2.52 15.32
C HIS A 346 1.68 3.88 15.91
N PRO A 347 2.63 4.62 16.51
CA PRO A 347 2.37 5.93 17.12
C PRO A 347 2.33 7.10 16.12
N TRP A 348 2.08 6.82 14.84
CA TRP A 348 1.96 7.85 13.80
C TRP A 348 0.73 7.61 12.93
N PHE A 349 0.29 8.67 12.26
CA PHE A 349 -0.63 8.58 11.14
C PHE A 349 0.02 9.16 9.89
N ILE A 350 -0.42 8.70 8.73
CA ILE A 350 0.00 9.25 7.44
C ILE A 350 -1.06 10.21 6.95
N SER A 351 -0.65 11.42 6.56
CA SER A 351 -1.46 12.31 5.73
C SER A 351 -0.91 12.34 4.32
N GLU A 352 -1.81 12.28 3.35
CA GLU A 352 -1.53 12.51 1.95
C GLU A 352 -2.43 13.61 1.44
N THR A 353 -1.85 14.55 0.71
CA THR A 353 -2.55 15.71 0.19
C THR A 353 -2.21 15.92 -1.27
N MET A 354 -3.20 16.37 -2.04
CA MET A 354 -3.05 16.76 -3.44
C MET A 354 -3.77 18.08 -3.67
N MET A 355 -3.15 18.99 -4.41
CA MET A 355 -3.78 20.16 -5.00
C MET A 355 -3.66 20.09 -6.52
N THR A 356 -4.73 20.41 -7.23
CA THR A 356 -4.74 20.48 -8.70
C THR A 356 -5.42 21.78 -9.14
N PHE A 357 -4.78 22.50 -10.06
CA PHE A 357 -5.26 23.77 -10.60
C PHE A 357 -5.90 23.53 -11.97
N ALA A 358 -7.20 23.79 -12.10
CA ALA A 358 -7.96 23.62 -13.33
C ALA A 358 -7.94 24.85 -14.24
N GLU A 359 -7.48 26.00 -13.72
CA GLU A 359 -7.34 27.26 -14.43
C GLU A 359 -6.06 27.97 -13.95
N ASP A 360 -5.64 28.98 -14.69
CA ASP A 360 -4.57 29.88 -14.26
C ASP A 360 -4.98 30.69 -13.02
N VAL A 361 -4.13 30.72 -11.99
CA VAL A 361 -4.39 31.41 -10.72
C VAL A 361 -3.24 32.34 -10.35
N GLY A 362 -3.56 33.60 -10.01
CA GLY A 362 -2.61 34.50 -9.37
C GLY A 362 -2.68 34.36 -7.85
N ALA A 363 -1.68 33.73 -7.22
CA ALA A 363 -1.68 33.45 -5.78
C ALA A 363 -0.50 34.11 -5.05
N ILE A 364 -0.71 34.54 -3.81
CA ILE A 364 0.38 34.96 -2.90
C ILE A 364 0.98 33.75 -2.19
N ALA A 365 0.15 32.75 -1.89
CA ALA A 365 0.56 31.54 -1.20
C ALA A 365 -0.14 30.32 -1.79
N VAL A 366 0.65 29.27 -2.02
CA VAL A 366 0.20 27.89 -2.23
C VAL A 366 0.98 27.04 -1.25
N ARG A 367 0.29 26.39 -0.30
CA ARG A 367 0.93 25.80 0.89
C ARG A 367 0.49 24.37 1.16
N ASN A 368 1.42 23.59 1.70
CA ASN A 368 1.20 22.23 2.18
C ASN A 368 2.02 21.94 3.45
N ASP A 369 1.90 20.73 4.04
CA ASP A 369 2.61 20.32 5.27
C ASP A 369 2.52 21.38 6.38
N GLU A 370 1.29 21.75 6.77
CA GLU A 370 1.02 22.70 7.84
C GLU A 370 0.20 22.06 8.95
N MET A 371 0.66 22.25 10.19
CA MET A 371 -0.09 21.93 11.39
C MET A 371 -0.05 23.11 12.34
N VAL A 372 -1.23 23.69 12.61
CA VAL A 372 -1.41 24.87 13.46
C VAL A 372 -1.78 24.46 14.87
N LEU A 373 -0.92 24.80 15.83
CA LEU A 373 -0.98 24.31 17.20
C LEU A 373 -1.06 25.47 18.18
N TYR A 374 -1.61 25.22 19.36
CA TYR A 374 -1.66 26.21 20.42
C TYR A 374 -0.24 26.64 20.85
N LYS A 375 0.01 27.95 20.88
CA LYS A 375 1.35 28.54 21.07
C LYS A 375 2.06 28.08 22.34
N GLU A 376 1.35 27.93 23.45
CA GLU A 376 1.95 27.51 24.73
C GLU A 376 2.49 26.07 24.72
N LEU A 377 2.13 25.25 23.73
CA LEU A 377 2.59 23.87 23.64
C LEU A 377 4.07 23.77 23.22
N PHE A 378 4.62 24.76 22.51
CA PHE A 378 5.95 24.67 21.92
C PHE A 378 6.74 25.97 22.08
N ASP A 379 8.05 25.83 22.25
CA ASP A 379 8.97 26.97 22.43
C ASP A 379 10.08 27.02 21.38
N SER A 380 10.29 25.94 20.63
CA SER A 380 11.40 25.82 19.68
C SER A 380 11.00 25.03 18.44
N TYR A 381 11.72 25.24 17.34
CA TYR A 381 11.69 24.40 16.15
C TYR A 381 12.87 23.42 16.16
N MET A 382 12.73 22.31 15.43
CA MET A 382 13.78 21.30 15.30
C MET A 382 13.74 20.63 13.92
N TYR A 383 14.90 20.44 13.28
CA TYR A 383 15.03 19.67 12.04
C TYR A 383 16.46 19.13 11.86
N ARG A 384 16.66 18.26 10.88
CA ARG A 384 17.99 17.81 10.45
C ARG A 384 18.31 18.29 9.04
N THR A 385 19.48 18.90 8.87
CA THR A 385 20.01 19.34 7.57
C THR A 385 20.53 18.15 6.74
N ALA A 386 20.78 18.38 5.45
CA ALA A 386 21.26 17.34 4.54
C ALA A 386 22.67 16.80 4.89
N ASP A 387 23.51 17.61 5.52
CA ASP A 387 24.83 17.24 6.04
C ASP A 387 24.78 16.56 7.42
N GLY A 388 23.58 16.44 8.00
CA GLY A 388 23.33 15.67 9.21
C GLY A 388 23.36 16.48 10.50
N GLU A 389 23.52 17.80 10.46
CA GLU A 389 23.39 18.66 11.63
C GLU A 389 21.95 18.67 12.15
N VAL A 390 21.78 18.58 13.47
CA VAL A 390 20.48 18.78 14.12
C VAL A 390 20.39 20.23 14.54
N VAL A 391 19.47 20.97 13.91
CA VAL A 391 19.23 22.36 14.22
C VAL A 391 18.04 22.45 15.17
N THR A 392 18.23 23.14 16.29
CA THR A 392 17.17 23.51 17.23
C THR A 392 17.30 24.99 17.54
N GLY A 393 16.21 25.74 17.42
CA GLY A 393 16.19 27.17 17.69
C GLY A 393 14.85 27.65 18.25
N PRO A 394 14.82 28.81 18.91
CA PRO A 394 13.60 29.32 19.54
C PRO A 394 12.55 29.72 18.51
N LEU A 395 11.27 29.55 18.86
CA LEU A 395 10.13 30.11 18.14
C LEU A 395 9.95 31.59 18.51
N ALA A 396 10.94 32.41 18.15
CA ALA A 396 10.92 33.85 18.32
C ALA A 396 10.78 34.53 16.95
N GLU A 397 9.90 35.53 16.85
CA GLU A 397 9.73 36.28 15.62
C GLU A 397 11.03 36.97 15.19
N LEU A 398 11.29 36.94 13.90
CA LEU A 398 12.32 37.73 13.24
C LEU A 398 11.76 39.16 13.06
N PRO A 399 12.30 40.18 13.75
CA PRO A 399 11.73 41.53 13.74
C PRO A 399 11.64 42.17 12.35
N GLU A 400 12.54 41.79 11.45
CA GLU A 400 12.62 42.28 10.07
C GLU A 400 11.71 41.53 9.09
N MET A 401 11.03 40.47 9.54
CA MET A 401 10.17 39.63 8.72
C MET A 401 8.69 39.78 9.12
N PRO A 402 7.77 39.68 8.16
CA PRO A 402 6.36 39.92 8.42
C PRO A 402 5.68 38.72 9.09
N PHE A 403 4.51 39.00 9.69
CA PHE A 403 3.52 38.00 10.10
C PHE A 403 4.03 36.95 11.09
N GLY A 404 5.03 37.30 11.89
CA GLY A 404 5.57 36.43 12.93
C GLY A 404 6.40 35.25 12.44
N LEU A 405 7.04 35.40 11.27
CA LEU A 405 8.03 34.44 10.80
C LEU A 405 9.16 34.32 11.84
N ALA A 406 9.47 33.09 12.25
CA ALA A 406 10.50 32.79 13.24
C ALA A 406 11.76 32.17 12.60
N HIS A 407 11.59 31.34 11.57
CA HIS A 407 12.72 30.68 10.90
C HIS A 407 12.35 30.16 9.51
N ILE A 408 13.34 30.07 8.63
CA ILE A 408 13.22 29.40 7.32
C ILE A 408 14.28 28.29 7.27
N ALA A 409 13.82 27.06 7.17
CA ALA A 409 14.67 25.89 6.94
C ALA A 409 14.62 25.46 5.46
N PRO A 410 15.62 24.69 4.99
CA PRO A 410 15.65 24.18 3.62
C PRO A 410 14.35 23.44 3.20
N PRO A 411 14.06 23.34 1.89
CA PRO A 411 12.86 22.64 1.40
C PRO A 411 12.94 21.12 1.58
N ASP A 412 14.13 20.54 1.45
CA ASP A 412 14.35 19.10 1.34
C ASP A 412 14.79 18.48 2.67
N LEU A 413 13.90 18.56 3.67
CA LEU A 413 14.13 17.99 5.00
C LEU A 413 13.50 16.61 5.12
N ALA A 414 14.19 15.68 5.78
CA ALA A 414 13.64 14.35 6.05
C ALA A 414 12.51 14.40 7.09
N TRP A 415 12.67 15.28 8.07
CA TRP A 415 11.68 15.56 9.09
C TRP A 415 11.87 16.97 9.65
N VAL A 416 10.79 17.54 10.16
CA VAL A 416 10.74 18.85 10.83
C VAL A 416 9.82 18.72 12.04
N GLY A 417 9.98 19.58 13.04
CA GLY A 417 9.05 19.57 14.17
C GLY A 417 9.06 20.84 15.00
N LEU A 418 8.03 20.92 15.83
CA LEU A 418 7.92 21.86 16.93
C LEU A 418 8.20 21.11 18.22
N VAL A 419 8.97 21.72 19.12
CA VAL A 419 9.42 21.07 20.34
C VAL A 419 9.18 21.95 21.56
N ASN A 420 8.86 21.29 22.67
CA ASN A 420 8.84 21.86 23.99
C ASN A 420 10.13 21.42 24.71
N THR A 421 11.08 22.34 24.82
CA THR A 421 12.41 22.03 25.38
C THR A 421 12.37 21.87 26.89
N LYS A 422 11.35 22.42 27.56
CA LYS A 422 11.15 22.30 29.01
C LYS A 422 10.49 20.97 29.38
N GLU A 423 9.35 20.66 28.79
CA GLU A 423 8.55 19.45 29.03
C GLU A 423 9.06 18.22 28.25
N LYS A 424 10.11 18.40 27.44
CA LYS A 424 10.82 17.35 26.71
C LYS A 424 9.91 16.53 25.82
N PHE A 425 9.18 17.19 24.92
CA PHE A 425 8.43 16.52 23.86
C PHE A 425 8.43 17.29 22.55
N GLY A 426 8.12 16.61 21.45
CA GLY A 426 7.99 17.24 20.15
C GLY A 426 6.89 16.62 19.30
N PHE A 427 6.42 17.40 18.34
CA PHE A 427 5.53 16.96 17.27
C PHE A 427 6.23 17.15 15.94
N PHE A 428 6.30 16.08 15.16
CA PHE A 428 7.15 16.01 13.98
C PHE A 428 6.35 15.58 12.75
N SER A 429 6.65 16.22 11.62
CA SER A 429 6.33 15.74 10.28
C SER A 429 7.56 15.02 9.72
N VAL A 430 7.40 13.75 9.37
CA VAL A 430 8.39 12.93 8.66
C VAL A 430 7.95 12.84 7.21
N ARG A 431 8.71 13.48 6.31
CA ARG A 431 8.31 13.66 4.91
C ARG A 431 8.65 12.43 4.10
N LEU A 432 7.65 11.79 3.48
CA LEU A 432 7.82 10.49 2.82
C LEU A 432 7.92 10.63 1.30
N ALA A 433 7.08 11.46 0.71
CA ALA A 433 7.07 11.74 -0.73
C ALA A 433 6.50 13.12 -1.00
N ALA A 434 6.98 13.75 -2.07
CA ALA A 434 6.38 14.95 -2.63
C ALA A 434 6.54 14.95 -4.15
N ALA A 435 5.59 15.55 -4.85
CA ALA A 435 5.70 15.80 -6.28
C ALA A 435 5.03 17.14 -6.62
N ALA A 436 5.68 17.94 -7.45
CA ALA A 436 5.12 19.17 -7.98
C ALA A 436 5.48 19.21 -9.47
N SER A 437 4.48 19.42 -10.34
CA SER A 437 4.74 19.46 -11.78
C SER A 437 3.59 20.13 -12.52
N ASN A 438 3.89 20.55 -13.75
CA ASN A 438 2.93 20.94 -14.77
C ASN A 438 3.41 20.35 -16.10
N LEU A 439 2.61 19.49 -16.74
CA LEU A 439 3.02 18.84 -17.99
C LEU A 439 2.83 19.72 -19.24
N GLY A 440 2.07 20.83 -19.12
CA GLY A 440 1.86 21.81 -20.19
C GLY A 440 2.97 22.86 -20.28
N LEU A 441 3.89 22.90 -19.32
CA LEU A 441 4.97 23.88 -19.25
C LEU A 441 6.35 23.24 -19.28
N GLY A 442 7.32 23.97 -19.84
CA GLY A 442 8.72 23.61 -19.74
C GLY A 442 9.35 24.17 -18.47
N GLY A 443 9.90 23.31 -17.62
CA GLY A 443 10.70 23.70 -16.45
C GLY A 443 9.94 23.68 -15.11
N ASP A 444 10.65 24.08 -14.05
CA ASP A 444 10.10 24.25 -12.70
C ASP A 444 9.57 25.68 -12.51
N PHE A 445 8.51 25.81 -11.72
CA PHE A 445 7.84 27.08 -11.40
C PHE A 445 7.61 27.25 -9.88
N ALA A 446 8.20 26.39 -9.04
CA ALA A 446 8.25 26.60 -7.60
C ALA A 446 8.92 27.94 -7.27
N LEU A 447 8.37 28.66 -6.29
CA LEU A 447 8.86 29.98 -5.87
C LEU A 447 9.03 30.03 -4.37
N LYS A 448 10.29 30.22 -3.92
CA LYS A 448 10.68 30.30 -2.50
C LYS A 448 10.21 29.07 -1.69
N ALA A 449 10.37 27.88 -2.27
CA ALA A 449 10.12 26.64 -1.56
C ALA A 449 11.06 26.51 -0.36
N GLY A 450 10.52 26.09 0.78
CA GLY A 450 11.24 25.96 2.04
C GLY A 450 10.35 25.37 3.13
N THR A 451 10.83 25.37 4.38
CA THR A 451 9.97 25.13 5.55
C THR A 451 10.00 26.36 6.43
N TYR A 452 8.85 27.00 6.59
CA TYR A 452 8.73 28.26 7.30
C TYR A 452 8.09 27.99 8.65
N PHE A 453 8.70 28.48 9.72
CA PHE A 453 8.19 28.39 11.08
C PHE A 453 7.63 29.74 11.49
N TYR A 454 6.42 29.75 12.02
CA TYR A 454 5.71 30.95 12.42
C TYR A 454 5.32 30.87 13.90
N ALA A 455 5.48 31.99 14.60
CA ALA A 455 5.07 32.17 15.99
C ALA A 455 4.50 33.58 16.26
N PRO A 456 3.40 33.97 15.58
CA PRO A 456 2.86 35.33 15.62
C PRO A 456 2.64 35.85 17.04
N SER A 457 3.11 37.06 17.33
CA SER A 457 3.03 37.72 18.63
C SER A 457 1.61 38.17 18.95
N ASP A 458 0.79 38.44 17.93
CA ASP A 458 -0.63 38.74 18.00
C ASP A 458 -1.53 37.48 17.91
N GLY A 459 -0.92 36.30 17.78
CA GLY A 459 -1.60 35.02 17.65
C GLY A 459 -1.39 34.08 18.84
N ASP A 460 -2.39 33.24 19.08
CA ASP A 460 -2.36 32.15 20.07
C ASP A 460 -1.87 30.82 19.48
N TYR A 461 -1.16 30.87 18.35
CA TYR A 461 -0.76 29.68 17.60
C TYR A 461 0.69 29.74 17.13
N VAL A 462 1.24 28.55 16.88
CA VAL A 462 2.55 28.30 16.26
C VAL A 462 2.37 27.21 15.22
N TYR A 463 3.17 27.26 14.17
CA TYR A 463 3.10 26.27 13.10
C TYR A 463 4.40 26.25 12.29
N TRP A 464 4.58 25.15 11.57
CA TRP A 464 5.40 25.16 10.37
C TRP A 464 4.49 25.05 9.15
N VAL A 465 5.00 25.45 8.00
CA VAL A 465 4.34 25.27 6.71
C VAL A 465 5.39 25.07 5.62
N ARG A 466 5.07 24.26 4.61
CA ARG A 466 5.84 24.12 3.38
C ARG A 466 5.18 24.91 2.25
N PRO A 467 5.61 26.16 2.01
CA PRO A 467 5.22 26.88 0.81
C PRO A 467 5.77 26.20 -0.45
N LEU A 468 4.95 26.18 -1.49
CA LEU A 468 5.28 25.70 -2.83
C LEU A 468 5.45 26.88 -3.80
N ILE A 469 4.61 27.90 -3.62
CA ILE A 469 4.67 29.21 -4.29
C ILE A 469 4.38 30.25 -3.23
N TYR A 470 5.32 31.19 -3.00
CA TYR A 470 5.21 32.06 -1.83
C TYR A 470 5.87 33.42 -1.97
N THR A 471 5.09 34.47 -1.76
CA THR A 471 5.56 35.85 -1.65
C THR A 471 5.24 36.49 -0.30
N TRP A 472 4.39 35.85 0.51
CA TRP A 472 3.88 36.31 1.81
C TRP A 472 4.96 36.62 2.86
N ALA A 473 6.03 35.81 2.91
CA ALA A 473 7.02 35.86 3.99
C ALA A 473 7.99 37.04 3.94
N GLU A 474 7.83 38.00 3.03
CA GLU A 474 8.74 39.14 2.90
C GLU A 474 7.97 40.43 2.65
N TYR A 475 8.25 41.49 3.41
CA TYR A 475 7.59 42.79 3.22
C TYR A 475 7.70 43.34 1.79
N ALA A 476 8.80 43.08 1.10
CA ALA A 476 9.03 43.57 -0.26
C ALA A 476 8.17 42.86 -1.30
N THR A 477 7.70 41.64 -1.02
CA THR A 477 6.95 40.82 -2.00
C THR A 477 5.56 40.39 -1.53
N ASN A 478 5.18 40.62 -0.27
CA ASN A 478 3.94 40.08 0.33
C ASN A 478 2.62 40.57 -0.27
N ASN A 479 2.67 41.49 -1.24
CA ASN A 479 1.54 41.98 -2.01
C ASN A 479 1.62 41.59 -3.50
N LEU A 480 2.64 40.85 -3.91
CA LEU A 480 2.86 40.42 -5.30
C LEU A 480 2.24 39.05 -5.53
N LEU A 481 1.48 38.94 -6.62
CA LEU A 481 0.92 37.67 -7.09
C LEU A 481 2.00 36.86 -7.81
N SER A 482 2.01 35.56 -7.56
CA SER A 482 2.73 34.57 -8.34
C SER A 482 1.76 33.86 -9.28
N PHE A 483 2.19 33.63 -10.50
CA PHE A 483 1.38 32.93 -11.49
C PHE A 483 1.46 31.41 -11.25
N VAL A 484 0.30 30.78 -11.03
CA VAL A 484 0.13 29.34 -10.91
C VAL A 484 -0.62 28.85 -12.16
N PRO A 485 0.05 28.13 -13.06
CA PRO A 485 -0.54 27.78 -14.35
C PRO A 485 -1.60 26.68 -14.26
N GLU A 486 -2.56 26.67 -15.18
CA GLU A 486 -3.51 25.56 -15.40
C GLU A 486 -2.77 24.22 -15.52
N GLY A 487 -3.33 23.16 -14.94
CA GLY A 487 -2.78 21.81 -14.98
C GLY A 487 -1.65 21.56 -13.98
N SER A 488 -1.29 22.56 -13.17
CA SER A 488 -0.34 22.39 -12.08
C SER A 488 -0.90 21.46 -11.00
N PHE A 489 -0.05 20.59 -10.46
CA PHE A 489 -0.40 19.78 -9.30
C PHE A 489 0.71 19.75 -8.24
N PHE A 490 0.30 19.58 -7.00
CA PHE A 490 1.18 19.47 -5.84
C PHE A 490 0.71 18.34 -4.91
N TYR A 491 1.55 17.32 -4.77
CA TYR A 491 1.33 16.15 -3.93
C TYR A 491 2.30 16.13 -2.76
N GLU A 492 1.82 15.76 -1.58
CA GLU A 492 2.68 15.42 -0.44
C GLU A 492 2.15 14.22 0.34
N LYS A 493 3.09 13.51 0.97
CA LYS A 493 2.85 12.39 1.89
C LYS A 493 3.76 12.53 3.10
N ASN A 494 3.17 12.72 4.27
CA ASN A 494 3.88 12.95 5.53
C ASN A 494 3.36 12.01 6.62
N ALA A 495 4.25 11.50 7.46
CA ALA A 495 3.90 10.82 8.70
C ALA A 495 4.02 11.79 9.87
N TYR A 496 3.00 11.86 10.71
CA TYR A 496 2.99 12.75 11.87
C TYR A 496 3.09 11.95 13.15
N VAL A 497 4.04 12.32 14.01
CA VAL A 497 4.37 11.58 15.23
C VAL A 497 4.63 12.53 16.41
N VAL A 498 4.19 12.13 17.59
CA VAL A 498 4.49 12.81 18.86
C VAL A 498 5.49 11.97 19.64
N LEU A 499 6.61 12.56 20.05
CA LEU A 499 7.69 11.85 20.74
C LEU A 499 8.10 12.60 22.01
N ARG A 500 8.59 11.84 23.00
CA ARG A 500 9.41 12.40 24.08
C ARG A 500 10.80 12.72 23.54
N LEU A 501 11.39 13.80 24.03
CA LEU A 501 12.73 14.24 23.62
C LEU A 501 13.79 13.67 24.53
N ASP A 502 14.79 13.08 23.90
CA ASP A 502 16.05 12.62 24.47
C ASP A 502 17.18 12.75 23.42
N GLU A 503 18.39 12.35 23.78
CA GLU A 503 19.55 12.37 22.86
C GLU A 503 19.38 11.41 21.66
N GLY A 504 18.48 10.42 21.76
CA GLY A 504 18.19 9.45 20.71
C GLY A 504 17.17 9.92 19.69
N THR A 505 16.36 10.93 20.02
CA THR A 505 15.20 11.37 19.22
C THR A 505 15.54 11.67 17.76
N PRO A 506 16.62 12.42 17.43
CA PRO A 506 16.98 12.65 16.02
C PRO A 506 17.25 11.35 15.25
N ARG A 507 17.91 10.36 15.89
CA ARG A 507 18.19 9.06 15.27
C ARG A 507 16.92 8.24 15.08
N GLU A 508 15.96 8.33 16.00
CA GLU A 508 14.67 7.65 15.85
C GLU A 508 13.85 8.25 14.71
N LEU A 509 13.87 9.58 14.54
CA LEU A 509 13.22 10.25 13.41
C LEU A 509 13.87 9.86 12.08
N ASP A 510 15.19 9.75 12.02
CA ASP A 510 15.89 9.25 10.82
C ASP A 510 15.54 7.78 10.53
N ARG A 511 15.48 6.95 11.58
CA ARG A 511 15.07 5.54 11.48
C ARG A 511 13.64 5.45 10.93
N LEU A 512 12.72 6.24 11.47
CA LEU A 512 11.32 6.31 11.06
C LEU A 512 11.19 6.78 9.60
N ALA A 513 11.92 7.83 9.22
CA ALA A 513 11.95 8.33 7.84
C ALA A 513 12.38 7.25 6.85
N ARG A 514 13.48 6.54 7.16
CA ARG A 514 13.96 5.44 6.32
C ARG A 514 12.96 4.29 6.27
N MET A 515 12.46 3.86 7.42
CA MET A 515 11.49 2.77 7.56
C MET A 515 10.22 3.00 6.75
N LEU A 516 9.68 4.22 6.77
CA LEU A 516 8.43 4.58 6.07
C LEU A 516 8.60 4.90 4.59
N ARG A 517 9.80 5.34 4.16
CA ARG A 517 10.14 5.53 2.73
C ARG A 517 10.45 4.20 2.04
N GLU A 518 10.93 3.22 2.80
CA GLU A 518 11.21 1.87 2.33
C GLU A 518 10.30 0.87 3.06
N PRO A 519 8.96 0.88 2.85
CA PRO A 519 8.07 -0.08 3.50
C PRO A 519 8.36 -1.51 3.03
N LEU A 520 7.81 -2.50 3.74
CA LEU A 520 7.88 -3.90 3.31
C LEU A 520 7.40 -4.05 1.87
N ARG A 521 8.27 -4.63 1.03
CA ARG A 521 7.98 -4.82 -0.40
C ARG A 521 7.22 -6.10 -0.61
N VAL A 522 5.98 -5.99 -1.09
CA VAL A 522 5.10 -7.12 -1.43
C VAL A 522 4.98 -7.25 -2.96
N PHE A 523 5.24 -8.44 -3.51
CA PHE A 523 5.17 -8.68 -4.97
C PHE A 523 4.92 -10.14 -5.36
#